data_AF-A0A5E4CG33-F1
#
_entry.id   AF-A0A5E4CG33-F1
#
_cell.length_a   1.000
_cell.length_b   1.000
_cell.length_c   1.000
_cell.angle_alpha   90.00
_cell.angle_beta   90.00
_cell.angle_gamma   90.00
#
_symmetry.space_group_name_H-M   'P 1'
#
loop_
_entity.id
_entity.type
_entity.pdbx_description
1 polymer ?
#
loop_
_entity_poly.entity_id
_entity_poly.type
_entity_poly.pdbx_seq_one_letter_code
_entity_poly.pdbx_strand_id
1 'polypeptide(L)'
;MLWHEAQNEPLFHMLSDPEAYVFTCVNQTAEQQELEDEQQRLCDVRPFLPMLRLVTRQGDRMEKLINSQISLLIGKGLHEFDCLQDPEVNDFRTKMRQFSEEEAARRQQLGWEAWLQYSFPLQLEPSTRSWGDSNTSQISNPDLLVNVKFEGSRESFIIQVSTKDVPLVLMAGALQKKAKVYQHLTMEKPEDYVLQLNGWHEYLYGSYLLCQFKFNFTLSSQYICSCLHSGLTPHLTMVHSSSILAMRDEQSKPAPQVQKPHTKLPPIPMKKPSSVSLWSLGQPFCIELIQGSKINADEQMKLVVQAGLFHGNEMLCKTMSSLEVSVCSEPMWKQHLEFDINICDLPRMAQLCFALYAVMEKAKKARSSKKKSKKVDCPIAWANLMLFDYKDQLKTGELCLYMWPSVPDEKGDLLNPMGTVHSNPNTESAVTLVIYLPKVSPHPVYYPALEKKLQLQGILDQRGSGELYEHEKDLVWKMRHEVQEHFPEALAHLLLVTKWNKHEDVAQMLYLLCSWPELPVLNALELLDFSFPDCHVGSFAIRSLQKLTDDELFQCLLQLVQVLKYKSYLDCELTQFLLDRALAN
;
A
#
# COMPACT_ATOMS: atom_id res chain seq x y z
N MET A 1 21.15 30.20 -27.82
CA MET A 1 21.16 31.53 -27.17
C MET A 1 22.34 31.66 -26.22
N LEU A 2 22.34 31.02 -25.04
CA LEU A 2 23.37 31.21 -23.99
C LEU A 2 24.83 31.16 -24.49
N TRP A 3 25.21 30.15 -25.28
CA TRP A 3 26.58 30.04 -25.82
C TRP A 3 27.00 31.17 -26.78
N HIS A 4 26.04 31.89 -27.37
CA HIS A 4 26.33 33.03 -28.25
C HIS A 4 26.57 34.30 -27.43
N GLU A 5 25.81 34.52 -26.36
CA GLU A 5 26.05 35.63 -25.42
C GLU A 5 27.38 35.40 -24.66
N ALA A 6 27.63 34.17 -24.21
CA ALA A 6 28.82 33.80 -23.46
C ALA A 6 30.14 34.01 -24.24
N GLN A 7 30.12 34.07 -25.58
CA GLN A 7 31.28 34.42 -26.39
C GLN A 7 31.82 35.83 -26.12
N ASN A 8 30.99 36.72 -25.57
CA ASN A 8 31.36 38.09 -25.21
C ASN A 8 31.87 38.22 -23.76
N GLU A 9 31.77 37.16 -22.95
CA GLU A 9 32.09 37.17 -21.52
C GLU A 9 33.51 36.66 -21.23
N PRO A 10 34.14 37.07 -20.10
CA PRO A 10 35.44 36.57 -19.69
C PRO A 10 35.49 35.05 -19.55
N LEU A 11 36.68 34.48 -19.81
CA LEU A 11 36.97 33.04 -19.65
C LEU A 11 36.19 32.07 -20.57
N PHE A 12 35.47 32.55 -21.60
CA PHE A 12 34.74 31.68 -22.54
C PHE A 12 35.56 30.51 -23.10
N HIS A 13 36.86 30.70 -23.35
CA HIS A 13 37.79 29.67 -23.84
C HIS A 13 38.04 28.50 -22.85
N MET A 14 37.54 28.59 -21.62
CA MET A 14 37.57 27.51 -20.62
C MET A 14 36.31 26.62 -20.66
N LEU A 15 35.32 26.95 -21.50
CA LEU A 15 34.12 26.14 -21.71
C LEU A 15 34.37 25.07 -22.78
N SER A 16 33.89 23.85 -22.52
CA SER A 16 33.77 22.80 -23.52
C SER A 16 32.58 23.06 -24.48
N ASP A 17 32.37 22.16 -25.43
CA ASP A 17 31.15 22.13 -26.25
C ASP A 17 29.86 22.10 -25.40
N PRO A 18 28.75 22.70 -25.87
CA PRO A 18 27.49 22.77 -25.11
C PRO A 18 27.00 21.41 -24.61
N GLU A 19 27.12 20.37 -25.45
CA GLU A 19 26.65 19.01 -25.19
C GLU A 19 27.37 18.31 -24.01
N ALA A 20 28.50 18.84 -23.55
CA ALA A 20 29.19 18.36 -22.35
C ALA A 20 28.50 18.81 -21.04
N TYR A 21 27.61 19.78 -21.12
CA TYR A 21 26.93 20.39 -19.98
C TYR A 21 25.43 20.05 -19.96
N VAL A 22 24.85 20.10 -18.77
CA VAL A 22 23.40 20.08 -18.53
C VAL A 22 23.04 21.27 -17.66
N PHE A 23 21.82 21.80 -17.82
CA PHE A 23 21.30 22.82 -16.92
C PHE A 23 20.88 22.21 -15.58
N THR A 24 21.11 22.95 -14.50
CA THR A 24 20.55 22.68 -13.18
C THR A 24 19.79 23.89 -12.65
N CYS A 25 18.74 23.64 -11.89
CA CYS A 25 17.99 24.64 -11.17
C CYS A 25 17.55 24.10 -9.81
N VAL A 26 17.15 24.99 -8.90
CA VAL A 26 16.33 24.58 -7.74
C VAL A 26 14.88 24.56 -8.19
N ASN A 27 14.16 23.46 -7.96
CA ASN A 27 12.75 23.30 -8.33
C ASN A 27 11.81 23.68 -7.16
N GLN A 28 10.50 23.51 -7.33
CA GLN A 28 9.50 23.84 -6.29
C GLN A 28 9.51 22.89 -5.07
N THR A 29 10.12 21.70 -5.17
CA THR A 29 10.37 20.80 -4.02
C THR A 29 11.70 21.12 -3.30
N ALA A 30 12.30 22.28 -3.59
CA ALA A 30 13.60 22.73 -3.11
C ALA A 30 14.80 21.84 -3.50
N GLU A 31 14.63 20.95 -4.48
CA GLU A 31 15.66 20.05 -4.98
C GLU A 31 16.51 20.71 -6.07
N GLN A 32 17.81 20.39 -6.10
CA GLN A 32 18.63 20.64 -7.27
C GLN A 32 18.30 19.60 -8.35
N GLN A 33 17.60 20.03 -9.40
CA GLN A 33 17.20 19.20 -10.53
C GLN A 33 18.19 19.35 -11.70
N GLU A 34 18.62 18.25 -12.31
CA GLU A 34 19.32 18.23 -13.61
C GLU A 34 18.29 18.13 -14.75
N LEU A 35 18.32 19.11 -15.66
CA LEU A 35 17.37 19.25 -16.76
C LEU A 35 17.86 18.47 -17.99
N GLU A 36 17.80 17.15 -17.89
CA GLU A 36 18.22 16.23 -18.95
C GLU A 36 17.33 16.30 -20.21
N ASP A 37 16.03 16.61 -20.06
CA ASP A 37 15.14 16.91 -21.20
C ASP A 37 15.20 18.39 -21.59
N GLU A 38 16.11 18.72 -22.50
CA GLU A 38 16.27 20.06 -23.06
C GLU A 38 15.15 20.48 -24.04
N GLN A 39 14.14 19.63 -24.31
CA GLN A 39 12.92 20.04 -25.02
C GLN A 39 11.89 20.69 -24.08
N GLN A 40 12.02 20.51 -22.76
CA GLN A 40 11.10 21.08 -21.78
C GLN A 40 11.22 22.62 -21.74
N ARG A 41 10.09 23.33 -21.85
CA ARG A 41 10.08 24.79 -21.80
C ARG A 41 10.30 25.26 -20.36
N LEU A 42 11.01 26.38 -20.18
CA LEU A 42 11.32 26.94 -18.86
C LEU A 42 10.07 27.22 -17.99
N CYS A 43 8.92 27.52 -18.62
CA CYS A 43 7.64 27.69 -17.94
C CYS A 43 7.04 26.39 -17.37
N ASP A 44 7.44 25.23 -17.89
CA ASP A 44 6.99 23.90 -17.46
C ASP A 44 7.92 23.34 -16.37
N VAL A 45 9.24 23.61 -16.51
CA VAL A 45 10.28 23.34 -15.49
C VAL A 45 9.93 24.01 -14.15
N ARG A 46 9.43 25.26 -14.20
CA ARG A 46 9.04 26.06 -13.02
C ARG A 46 10.11 26.10 -11.92
N PRO A 47 11.35 26.56 -12.21
CA PRO A 47 12.37 26.67 -11.18
C PRO A 47 11.96 27.68 -10.10
N PHE A 48 12.38 27.45 -8.85
CA PHE A 48 12.02 28.26 -7.67
C PHE A 48 12.43 29.73 -7.81
N LEU A 49 13.59 29.95 -8.43
CA LEU A 49 14.04 31.25 -8.94
C LEU A 49 14.42 31.08 -10.42
N PRO A 50 14.35 32.14 -11.26
CA PRO A 50 14.74 32.08 -12.67
C PRO A 50 16.27 32.07 -12.85
N MET A 51 16.94 31.11 -12.22
CA MET A 51 18.38 30.88 -12.26
C MET A 51 18.63 29.46 -12.80
N LEU A 52 19.38 29.38 -13.90
CA LEU A 52 19.91 28.13 -14.43
C LEU A 52 21.43 28.12 -14.28
N ARG A 53 21.98 27.00 -13.80
CA ARG A 53 23.42 26.76 -13.62
C ARG A 53 23.87 25.65 -14.55
N LEU A 54 24.88 25.90 -15.38
CA LEU A 54 25.54 24.84 -16.15
C LEU A 54 26.40 23.98 -15.21
N VAL A 55 26.30 22.65 -15.36
CA VAL A 55 27.20 21.67 -14.74
C VAL A 55 27.65 20.65 -15.80
N THR A 56 28.83 20.06 -15.64
CA THR A 56 29.27 18.95 -16.50
C THR A 56 28.38 17.73 -16.28
N ARG A 57 27.94 17.07 -17.35
CA ARG A 57 27.15 15.83 -17.26
C ARG A 57 27.98 14.70 -16.61
N GLN A 58 27.51 14.17 -15.48
CA GLN A 58 28.19 13.13 -14.68
C GLN A 58 27.20 12.11 -14.10
N GLY A 59 27.59 10.83 -14.05
CA GLY A 59 26.74 9.73 -13.57
C GLY A 59 25.79 9.18 -14.64
N ASP A 60 24.86 8.31 -14.24
CA ASP A 60 23.84 7.77 -15.14
C ASP A 60 22.73 8.82 -15.37
N ARG A 61 22.59 9.26 -16.63
CA ARG A 61 21.58 10.24 -17.05
C ARG A 61 20.16 9.69 -16.94
N MET A 62 19.97 8.40 -17.18
CA MET A 62 18.66 7.75 -17.18
C MET A 62 18.13 7.58 -15.76
N GLU A 63 18.98 7.11 -14.84
CA GLU A 63 18.58 7.04 -13.42
C GLU A 63 18.24 8.42 -12.86
N LYS A 64 19.00 9.47 -13.20
CA LYS A 64 18.66 10.85 -12.80
C LYS A 64 17.36 11.35 -13.41
N LEU A 65 17.12 11.12 -14.70
CA LEU A 65 15.89 11.52 -15.39
C LEU A 65 14.67 10.83 -14.76
N ILE A 66 14.73 9.51 -14.56
CA ILE A 66 13.68 8.72 -13.91
C ILE A 66 13.45 9.22 -12.48
N ASN A 67 14.49 9.39 -11.67
CA ASN A 67 14.36 9.89 -10.30
C ASN A 67 13.74 11.30 -10.27
N SER A 68 14.13 12.20 -11.18
CA SER A 68 13.53 13.53 -11.31
C SER A 68 12.05 13.47 -11.73
N GLN A 69 11.68 12.58 -12.64
CA GLN A 69 10.30 12.39 -13.07
C GLN A 69 9.44 11.82 -11.93
N ILE A 70 9.98 10.87 -11.15
CA ILE A 70 9.34 10.31 -9.97
C ILE A 70 9.11 11.41 -8.91
N SER A 71 10.13 12.19 -8.52
CA SER A 71 9.98 13.29 -7.54
C SER A 71 8.84 14.26 -7.94
N LEU A 72 8.78 14.64 -9.22
CA LEU A 72 7.75 15.52 -9.76
C LEU A 72 6.36 14.88 -9.78
N LEU A 73 6.26 13.59 -10.08
CA LEU A 73 5.00 12.85 -10.17
C LEU A 73 4.39 12.56 -8.80
N ILE A 74 5.21 12.21 -7.79
CA ILE A 74 4.76 11.96 -6.42
C ILE A 74 4.63 13.25 -5.58
N GLY A 75 5.10 14.38 -6.10
CA GLY A 75 5.04 15.69 -5.44
C GLY A 75 5.93 15.82 -4.20
N LYS A 76 6.96 14.97 -4.08
CA LYS A 76 7.87 14.86 -2.93
C LYS A 76 9.26 14.44 -3.43
N GLY A 77 10.30 15.06 -2.92
CA GLY A 77 11.67 14.78 -3.33
C GLY A 77 12.15 13.41 -2.89
N LEU A 78 12.78 12.65 -3.78
CA LEU A 78 13.35 11.34 -3.44
C LEU A 78 14.45 11.42 -2.37
N HIS A 79 15.20 12.52 -2.35
CA HIS A 79 16.21 12.79 -1.32
C HIS A 79 15.61 12.92 0.09
N GLU A 80 14.34 13.32 0.22
CA GLU A 80 13.68 13.47 1.52
C GLU A 80 13.60 12.14 2.26
N PHE A 81 13.51 11.02 1.53
CA PHE A 81 13.53 9.67 2.11
C PHE A 81 14.95 9.25 2.55
N ASP A 82 15.99 9.68 1.83
CA ASP A 82 17.38 9.45 2.22
C ASP A 82 17.73 10.25 3.50
N CYS A 83 17.20 11.47 3.62
CA CYS A 83 17.37 12.32 4.79
C CYS A 83 16.73 11.78 6.08
N LEU A 84 15.76 10.86 6.01
CA LEU A 84 15.16 10.23 7.20
C LEU A 84 16.15 9.35 7.98
N GLN A 85 17.17 8.80 7.30
CA GLN A 85 18.11 7.80 7.85
C GLN A 85 17.46 6.54 8.46
N ASP A 86 16.17 6.32 8.18
CA ASP A 86 15.39 5.20 8.71
C ASP A 86 15.74 3.88 7.97
N PRO A 87 16.16 2.82 8.67
CA PRO A 87 16.52 1.55 8.03
C PRO A 87 15.32 0.78 7.48
N GLU A 88 14.11 0.97 8.02
CA GLU A 88 12.89 0.36 7.48
C GLU A 88 12.53 0.99 6.12
N VAL A 89 12.57 2.32 6.03
CA VAL A 89 12.35 3.07 4.78
C VAL A 89 13.35 2.65 3.69
N ASN A 90 14.62 2.47 4.07
CA ASN A 90 15.67 2.13 3.12
C ASN A 90 15.65 0.65 2.68
N ASP A 91 15.38 -0.29 3.58
CA ASP A 91 15.16 -1.70 3.22
C ASP A 91 13.91 -1.85 2.34
N PHE A 92 12.81 -1.17 2.69
CA PHE A 92 11.57 -1.14 1.90
C PHE A 92 11.79 -0.59 0.48
N ARG A 93 12.38 0.61 0.35
CA ARG A 93 12.70 1.22 -0.95
C ARG A 93 13.57 0.30 -1.80
N THR A 94 14.59 -0.33 -1.21
CA THR A 94 15.49 -1.26 -1.92
C THR A 94 14.74 -2.49 -2.42
N LYS A 95 13.95 -3.14 -1.55
CA LYS A 95 13.20 -4.36 -1.88
C LYS A 95 12.12 -4.11 -2.94
N MET A 96 11.32 -3.05 -2.77
CA MET A 96 10.23 -2.73 -3.70
C MET A 96 10.74 -2.22 -5.05
N ARG A 97 11.86 -1.47 -5.06
CA ARG A 97 12.54 -1.09 -6.31
C ARG A 97 13.01 -2.32 -7.07
N GLN A 98 13.73 -3.24 -6.42
CA GLN A 98 14.21 -4.46 -7.06
C GLN A 98 13.05 -5.29 -7.64
N PHE A 99 11.99 -5.51 -6.87
CA PHE A 99 10.79 -6.22 -7.34
C PHE A 99 10.16 -5.54 -8.58
N SER A 100 10.02 -4.22 -8.56
CA SER A 100 9.42 -3.46 -9.67
C SER A 100 10.30 -3.46 -10.93
N GLU A 101 11.62 -3.39 -10.78
CA GLU A 101 12.59 -3.46 -11.88
C GLU A 101 12.64 -4.88 -12.49
N GLU A 102 12.60 -5.93 -11.66
CA GLU A 102 12.55 -7.33 -12.11
C GLU A 102 11.25 -7.62 -12.89
N GLU A 103 10.11 -7.15 -12.39
CA GLU A 103 8.81 -7.35 -13.05
C GLU A 103 8.69 -6.52 -14.34
N ALA A 104 9.16 -5.27 -14.37
CA ALA A 104 9.25 -4.49 -15.61
C ALA A 104 10.17 -5.16 -16.66
N ALA A 105 11.32 -5.71 -16.23
CA ALA A 105 12.22 -6.44 -17.11
C ALA A 105 11.63 -7.76 -17.61
N ARG A 106 10.84 -8.47 -16.80
CA ARG A 106 10.04 -9.64 -17.21
C ARG A 106 8.99 -9.24 -18.26
N ARG A 107 8.26 -8.15 -18.00
CA ARG A 107 7.20 -7.63 -18.85
C ARG A 107 7.69 -7.21 -20.24
N GLN A 108 8.89 -6.64 -20.34
CA GLN A 108 9.50 -6.29 -21.65
C GLN A 108 9.87 -7.52 -22.50
N GLN A 109 10.04 -8.70 -21.88
CA GLN A 109 10.32 -9.96 -22.59
C GLN A 109 9.04 -10.67 -23.09
N LEU A 110 7.85 -10.15 -22.78
CA LEU A 110 6.59 -10.74 -23.22
C LEU A 110 6.36 -10.56 -24.73
N GLY A 111 5.59 -11.51 -25.29
CA GLY A 111 5.00 -11.39 -26.62
C GLY A 111 3.93 -10.29 -26.67
N TRP A 112 3.61 -9.83 -27.89
CA TRP A 112 2.75 -8.68 -28.11
C TRP A 112 1.35 -8.84 -27.51
N GLU A 113 0.77 -10.03 -27.53
CA GLU A 113 -0.55 -10.33 -26.94
C GLU A 113 -0.55 -10.11 -25.41
N ALA A 114 0.44 -10.64 -24.71
CA ALA A 114 0.53 -10.55 -23.26
C ALA A 114 0.94 -9.14 -22.79
N TRP A 115 1.71 -8.41 -23.59
CA TRP A 115 1.96 -6.98 -23.34
C TRP A 115 0.73 -6.12 -23.63
N LEU A 116 -0.06 -6.43 -24.67
CA LEU A 116 -1.34 -5.78 -24.94
C LEU A 116 -2.33 -6.01 -23.80
N GLN A 117 -2.38 -7.24 -23.25
CA GLN A 117 -3.22 -7.57 -22.10
C GLN A 117 -2.84 -6.75 -20.85
N TYR A 118 -1.55 -6.50 -20.65
CA TYR A 118 -1.08 -5.59 -19.59
C TYR A 118 -1.48 -4.13 -19.86
N SER A 119 -1.11 -3.55 -21.01
CA SER A 119 -1.29 -2.11 -21.22
C SER A 119 -2.72 -1.69 -21.55
N PHE A 120 -3.56 -2.63 -22.02
CA PHE A 120 -4.94 -2.38 -22.44
C PHE A 120 -5.85 -3.57 -22.05
N PRO A 121 -6.05 -3.80 -20.74
CA PRO A 121 -6.82 -4.95 -20.23
C PRO A 121 -8.27 -4.94 -20.70
N LEU A 122 -8.86 -6.14 -20.84
CA LEU A 122 -10.21 -6.32 -21.35
C LEU A 122 -11.27 -5.82 -20.38
N GLN A 123 -12.05 -4.83 -20.81
CA GLN A 123 -13.25 -4.40 -20.10
C GLN A 123 -14.44 -5.28 -20.53
N LEU A 124 -15.01 -6.06 -19.60
CA LEU A 124 -16.06 -7.04 -19.91
C LEU A 124 -17.33 -6.83 -19.09
N GLU A 125 -18.48 -7.21 -19.65
CA GLU A 125 -19.75 -7.28 -18.92
C GLU A 125 -19.80 -8.51 -18.00
N PRO A 126 -20.19 -8.37 -16.72
CA PRO A 126 -20.34 -9.50 -15.82
C PRO A 126 -21.37 -10.50 -16.35
N SER A 127 -20.97 -11.78 -16.41
CA SER A 127 -21.76 -12.90 -16.94
C SER A 127 -23.10 -13.14 -16.22
N THR A 128 -23.36 -12.45 -15.11
CA THR A 128 -24.57 -12.55 -14.28
C THR A 128 -25.79 -11.86 -14.88
N ARG A 129 -25.64 -10.97 -15.88
CA ARG A 129 -26.78 -10.51 -16.70
C ARG A 129 -27.17 -11.56 -17.74
N SER A 130 -27.84 -12.61 -17.27
CA SER A 130 -28.74 -13.40 -18.12
C SER A 130 -29.69 -12.44 -18.83
N TRP A 131 -29.77 -12.50 -20.16
CA TRP A 131 -30.72 -11.73 -20.97
C TRP A 131 -32.12 -12.36 -20.85
N GLY A 132 -32.68 -12.32 -19.63
CA GLY A 132 -33.90 -13.03 -19.28
C GLY A 132 -34.29 -12.80 -17.83
N ASP A 133 -34.79 -11.60 -17.53
CA ASP A 133 -35.94 -11.37 -16.62
C ASP A 133 -36.41 -9.91 -16.69
N SER A 134 -36.95 -9.54 -17.87
CA SER A 134 -37.77 -8.34 -18.09
C SER A 134 -38.57 -8.54 -19.37
N ASN A 135 -39.88 -8.30 -19.33
CA ASN A 135 -40.83 -8.71 -20.38
C ASN A 135 -40.66 -7.96 -21.71
N THR A 136 -39.70 -8.36 -22.53
CA THR A 136 -39.60 -8.01 -23.96
C THR A 136 -39.38 -9.26 -24.81
N SER A 137 -40.21 -9.41 -25.84
CA SER A 137 -40.25 -10.56 -26.73
C SER A 137 -39.09 -10.58 -27.74
N GLN A 138 -38.51 -11.76 -27.97
CA GLN A 138 -37.72 -12.12 -29.16
C GLN A 138 -36.65 -11.11 -29.61
N ILE A 139 -35.47 -11.17 -28.98
CA ILE A 139 -34.23 -10.79 -29.69
C ILE A 139 -33.69 -12.05 -30.38
N SER A 140 -34.18 -12.27 -31.61
CA SER A 140 -33.50 -13.12 -32.61
C SER A 140 -32.02 -12.75 -32.68
N ASN A 141 -31.09 -13.70 -32.91
CA ASN A 141 -29.67 -13.40 -33.14
C ASN A 141 -29.55 -12.22 -34.13
N PRO A 142 -29.12 -11.02 -33.71
CA PRO A 142 -29.08 -9.88 -34.60
C PRO A 142 -27.73 -9.88 -35.29
N ASP A 143 -27.75 -9.96 -36.61
CA ASP A 143 -26.55 -9.79 -37.42
C ASP A 143 -26.04 -8.34 -37.29
N LEU A 144 -24.90 -8.19 -36.65
CA LEU A 144 -24.25 -6.93 -36.38
C LEU A 144 -23.39 -6.50 -37.58
N LEU A 145 -23.66 -5.30 -38.10
CA LEU A 145 -22.85 -4.67 -39.13
C LEU A 145 -21.73 -3.85 -38.47
N VAL A 146 -20.50 -4.32 -38.57
CA VAL A 146 -19.30 -3.65 -38.04
C VAL A 146 -18.49 -3.05 -39.18
N ASN A 147 -18.11 -1.78 -39.06
CA ASN A 147 -17.26 -1.12 -40.04
C ASN A 147 -15.77 -1.28 -39.64
N VAL A 148 -15.03 -2.12 -40.38
CA VAL A 148 -13.63 -2.46 -40.10
C VAL A 148 -12.69 -1.74 -41.06
N LYS A 149 -11.89 -0.81 -40.54
CA LYS A 149 -10.79 -0.12 -41.22
C LYS A 149 -9.49 -0.92 -41.05
N PHE A 150 -8.50 -0.72 -41.93
CA PHE A 150 -7.13 -1.17 -41.70
C PHE A 150 -6.22 0.00 -41.28
N GLU A 151 -5.25 -0.27 -40.40
CA GLU A 151 -4.18 0.67 -40.06
C GLU A 151 -3.47 1.22 -41.31
N GLY A 152 -3.12 2.51 -41.31
CA GLY A 152 -2.55 3.22 -42.47
C GLY A 152 -3.51 3.47 -43.64
N SER A 153 -4.58 2.68 -43.81
CA SER A 153 -5.54 2.83 -44.91
C SER A 153 -6.56 3.95 -44.69
N ARG A 154 -7.16 4.42 -45.78
CA ARG A 154 -8.36 5.27 -45.78
C ARG A 154 -9.66 4.50 -46.07
N GLU A 155 -9.54 3.26 -46.51
CA GLU A 155 -10.69 2.39 -46.83
C GLU A 155 -11.16 1.63 -45.59
N SER A 156 -12.47 1.37 -45.51
CA SER A 156 -13.08 0.53 -44.49
C SER A 156 -14.14 -0.39 -45.09
N PHE A 157 -14.35 -1.53 -44.45
CA PHE A 157 -15.20 -2.61 -44.93
C PHE A 157 -16.28 -2.91 -43.89
N ILE A 158 -17.54 -2.75 -44.27
CA ILE A 158 -18.65 -3.26 -43.46
C ILE A 158 -18.65 -4.79 -43.53
N ILE A 159 -18.53 -5.45 -42.37
CA ILE A 159 -18.60 -6.90 -42.19
C ILE A 159 -19.87 -7.21 -41.39
N GLN A 160 -20.55 -8.30 -41.76
CA GLN A 160 -21.72 -8.83 -41.06
C GLN A 160 -21.25 -10.00 -40.19
N VAL A 161 -21.50 -9.93 -38.88
CA VAL A 161 -21.12 -10.96 -37.88
C VAL A 161 -22.25 -11.16 -36.87
N SER A 162 -22.30 -12.32 -36.24
CA SER A 162 -23.18 -12.56 -35.10
C SER A 162 -22.67 -11.80 -33.88
N THR A 163 -23.57 -11.28 -33.03
CA THR A 163 -23.19 -10.75 -31.70
C THR A 163 -22.57 -11.80 -30.78
N LYS A 164 -22.68 -13.08 -31.14
CA LYS A 164 -22.09 -14.24 -30.44
C LYS A 164 -20.82 -14.78 -31.13
N ASP A 165 -20.31 -14.10 -32.15
CA ASP A 165 -18.98 -14.41 -32.69
C ASP A 165 -17.87 -13.85 -31.76
N VAL A 166 -16.66 -14.38 -31.90
CA VAL A 166 -15.45 -13.88 -31.23
C VAL A 166 -14.66 -12.93 -32.16
N PRO A 167 -13.82 -12.00 -31.65
CA PRO A 167 -13.04 -11.05 -32.47
C PRO A 167 -12.28 -11.67 -33.65
N LEU A 168 -11.74 -12.88 -33.49
CA LEU A 168 -11.01 -13.61 -34.54
C LEU A 168 -11.85 -13.87 -35.80
N VAL A 169 -13.16 -14.12 -35.67
CA VAL A 169 -14.07 -14.35 -36.80
C VAL A 169 -14.26 -13.06 -37.61
N LEU A 170 -14.40 -11.92 -36.91
CA LEU A 170 -14.53 -10.61 -37.52
C LEU A 170 -13.24 -10.19 -38.25
N MET A 171 -12.07 -10.46 -37.65
CA MET A 171 -10.77 -10.23 -38.30
C MET A 171 -10.59 -11.11 -39.55
N ALA A 172 -10.93 -12.40 -39.47
CA ALA A 172 -10.89 -13.30 -40.63
C ALA A 172 -11.83 -12.85 -41.76
N GLY A 173 -13.05 -12.39 -41.42
CA GLY A 173 -14.00 -11.83 -42.39
C GLY A 173 -13.48 -10.55 -43.08
N ALA A 174 -12.85 -9.66 -42.32
CA ALA A 174 -12.23 -8.44 -42.85
C ALA A 174 -11.03 -8.74 -43.78
N LEU A 175 -10.13 -9.65 -43.38
CA LEU A 175 -8.99 -10.08 -44.20
C LEU A 175 -9.45 -10.77 -45.50
N GLN A 176 -10.45 -11.65 -45.44
CA GLN A 176 -11.03 -12.25 -46.65
C GLN A 176 -11.64 -11.21 -47.60
N LYS A 177 -12.24 -10.14 -47.07
CA LYS A 177 -12.82 -9.07 -47.90
C LYS A 177 -11.73 -8.18 -48.52
N LYS A 178 -10.69 -7.83 -47.75
CA LYS A 178 -9.47 -7.15 -48.24
C LYS A 178 -8.82 -7.94 -49.38
N ALA A 179 -8.58 -9.24 -49.18
CA ALA A 179 -7.95 -10.11 -50.20
C ALA A 179 -8.78 -10.18 -51.50
N LYS A 180 -10.12 -10.28 -51.41
CA LYS A 180 -11.02 -10.28 -52.56
C LYS A 180 -11.04 -8.95 -53.32
N VAL A 181 -10.91 -7.82 -52.63
CA VAL A 181 -10.91 -6.48 -53.26
C VAL A 181 -9.58 -6.17 -53.96
N TYR A 182 -8.44 -6.44 -53.30
CA TYR A 182 -7.11 -6.09 -53.82
C TYR A 182 -6.38 -7.21 -54.58
N GLN A 183 -6.98 -8.39 -54.71
CA GLN A 183 -6.40 -9.56 -55.40
C GLN A 183 -5.03 -10.02 -54.86
N HIS A 184 -4.77 -9.80 -53.56
CA HIS A 184 -3.51 -10.19 -52.93
C HIS A 184 -3.33 -11.72 -52.88
N LEU A 185 -2.15 -12.17 -53.31
CA LEU A 185 -1.72 -13.58 -53.27
C LEU A 185 -1.20 -14.04 -51.89
N THR A 186 -0.90 -13.10 -51.00
CA THR A 186 -0.36 -13.38 -49.66
C THR A 186 -1.52 -13.53 -48.66
N MET A 187 -1.67 -14.71 -48.08
CA MET A 187 -2.69 -14.96 -47.06
C MET A 187 -2.21 -14.48 -45.69
N GLU A 188 -2.52 -13.23 -45.37
CA GLU A 188 -2.38 -12.66 -44.02
C GLU A 188 -3.18 -13.49 -43.00
N LYS A 189 -2.59 -13.72 -41.82
CA LYS A 189 -3.21 -14.49 -40.74
C LYS A 189 -4.10 -13.62 -39.86
N PRO A 190 -5.31 -14.05 -39.49
CA PRO A 190 -6.13 -13.36 -38.48
C PRO A 190 -5.44 -13.22 -37.11
N GLU A 191 -4.55 -14.15 -36.77
CA GLU A 191 -3.81 -14.18 -35.51
C GLU A 191 -2.70 -13.12 -35.41
N ASP A 192 -2.24 -12.53 -36.53
CA ASP A 192 -1.19 -11.51 -36.51
C ASP A 192 -1.73 -10.07 -36.24
N TYR A 193 -3.03 -9.93 -35.95
CA TYR A 193 -3.77 -8.66 -35.79
C TYR A 193 -4.59 -8.58 -34.51
N VAL A 194 -4.97 -7.35 -34.15
CA VAL A 194 -6.00 -7.05 -33.14
C VAL A 194 -6.95 -5.95 -33.64
N LEU A 195 -8.19 -5.94 -33.13
CA LEU A 195 -9.18 -4.89 -33.40
C LEU A 195 -9.11 -3.81 -32.32
N GLN A 196 -8.83 -2.57 -32.72
CA GLN A 196 -8.89 -1.37 -31.88
C GLN A 196 -10.22 -0.63 -32.11
N LEU A 197 -10.79 0.02 -31.08
CA LEU A 197 -11.83 1.03 -31.27
C LEU A 197 -11.29 2.26 -32.01
N ASN A 198 -12.04 2.78 -32.98
CA ASN A 198 -11.64 4.00 -33.70
C ASN A 198 -11.60 5.23 -32.78
N GLY A 199 -10.38 5.72 -32.49
CA GLY A 199 -10.12 6.90 -31.69
C GLY A 199 -9.86 6.65 -30.20
N TRP A 200 -9.81 5.38 -29.77
CA TRP A 200 -9.60 5.00 -28.37
C TRP A 200 -8.50 3.94 -28.25
N HIS A 201 -7.79 3.90 -27.12
CA HIS A 201 -6.82 2.84 -26.81
C HIS A 201 -7.50 1.64 -26.14
N GLU A 202 -8.65 1.22 -26.67
CA GLU A 202 -9.42 0.05 -26.23
C GLU A 202 -9.42 -0.99 -27.35
N TYR A 203 -9.19 -2.26 -27.01
CA TYR A 203 -8.94 -3.34 -27.98
C TYR A 203 -9.84 -4.57 -27.72
N LEU A 204 -10.15 -5.31 -28.78
CA LEU A 204 -10.94 -6.53 -28.76
C LEU A 204 -10.06 -7.73 -29.17
N TYR A 205 -9.75 -8.59 -28.20
CA TYR A 205 -8.94 -9.80 -28.37
C TYR A 205 -9.43 -10.92 -27.45
N GLY A 206 -8.80 -12.10 -27.56
CA GLY A 206 -9.17 -13.29 -26.79
C GLY A 206 -10.47 -13.97 -27.24
N SER A 207 -10.96 -14.90 -26.42
CA SER A 207 -12.04 -15.84 -26.74
C SER A 207 -13.43 -15.39 -26.26
N TYR A 208 -13.63 -14.08 -26.08
CA TYR A 208 -14.88 -13.51 -25.57
C TYR A 208 -15.85 -13.16 -26.71
N LEU A 209 -17.15 -13.21 -26.45
CA LEU A 209 -18.18 -12.90 -27.44
C LEU A 209 -18.24 -11.38 -27.68
N LEU A 210 -18.46 -10.94 -28.92
CA LEU A 210 -18.51 -9.51 -29.28
C LEU A 210 -19.53 -8.70 -28.44
N CYS A 211 -20.62 -9.32 -27.96
CA CYS A 211 -21.58 -8.67 -27.06
C CYS A 211 -21.10 -8.43 -25.62
N GLN A 212 -20.00 -9.07 -25.17
CA GLN A 212 -19.50 -8.97 -23.80
C GLN A 212 -18.56 -7.78 -23.58
N PHE A 213 -18.04 -7.14 -24.63
CA PHE A 213 -17.07 -6.05 -24.48
C PHE A 213 -17.74 -4.75 -24.01
N LYS A 214 -17.31 -4.26 -22.84
CA LYS A 214 -17.52 -2.88 -22.40
C LYS A 214 -16.51 -1.96 -23.08
N PHE A 215 -16.85 -0.68 -23.11
CA PHE A 215 -16.01 0.40 -23.63
C PHE A 215 -16.42 1.68 -22.91
N ASN A 216 -15.46 2.51 -22.50
CA ASN A 216 -15.74 3.65 -21.63
C ASN A 216 -16.10 4.92 -22.42
N PHE A 217 -17.39 5.24 -22.49
CA PHE A 217 -17.83 6.62 -22.68
C PHE A 217 -18.50 7.15 -21.41
N THR A 218 -18.09 8.33 -20.96
CA THR A 218 -18.48 8.89 -19.67
C THR A 218 -20.01 9.04 -19.57
N LEU A 219 -20.59 8.46 -18.51
CA LEU A 219 -22.01 8.59 -18.14
C LEU A 219 -23.05 8.04 -19.16
N SER A 220 -22.69 7.11 -20.05
CA SER A 220 -23.69 6.21 -20.66
C SER A 220 -23.12 4.88 -21.15
N SER A 221 -24.00 3.87 -21.22
CA SER A 221 -23.72 2.47 -21.54
C SER A 221 -22.82 2.23 -22.78
N GLN A 222 -21.84 1.32 -22.63
CA GLN A 222 -21.49 0.24 -23.56
C GLN A 222 -21.31 0.60 -25.07
N TYR A 223 -20.11 0.68 -25.66
CA TYR A 223 -20.05 0.96 -27.11
C TYR A 223 -20.70 -0.11 -28.02
N ILE A 224 -20.38 -1.41 -27.93
CA ILE A 224 -21.04 -2.43 -28.79
C ILE A 224 -22.49 -2.69 -28.34
N CYS A 225 -22.76 -2.87 -27.04
CA CYS A 225 -24.13 -3.09 -26.59
C CYS A 225 -25.03 -1.84 -26.77
N SER A 226 -24.54 -0.60 -26.69
CA SER A 226 -25.31 0.60 -27.06
C SER A 226 -25.31 0.87 -28.56
N CYS A 227 -24.36 0.37 -29.35
CA CYS A 227 -24.55 0.26 -30.80
C CYS A 227 -25.78 -0.60 -31.12
N LEU A 228 -25.95 -1.73 -30.42
CA LEU A 228 -27.15 -2.59 -30.54
C LEU A 228 -28.43 -1.92 -30.01
N HIS A 229 -28.40 -1.23 -28.86
CA HIS A 229 -29.59 -0.56 -28.29
C HIS A 229 -29.94 0.78 -28.96
N SER A 230 -28.96 1.49 -29.54
CA SER A 230 -29.12 2.82 -30.17
C SER A 230 -29.08 2.81 -31.70
N GLY A 231 -28.90 1.63 -32.33
CA GLY A 231 -28.88 1.48 -33.79
C GLY A 231 -27.63 2.01 -34.50
N LEU A 232 -26.51 2.18 -33.79
CA LEU A 232 -25.23 2.61 -34.36
C LEU A 232 -24.43 1.43 -34.89
N THR A 233 -23.55 1.66 -35.87
CA THR A 233 -22.61 0.64 -36.36
C THR A 233 -21.26 0.80 -35.66
N PRO A 234 -20.70 -0.25 -35.02
CA PRO A 234 -19.38 -0.17 -34.41
C PRO A 234 -18.29 0.10 -35.45
N HIS A 235 -17.33 0.95 -35.11
CA HIS A 235 -16.22 1.36 -35.98
C HIS A 235 -14.88 0.92 -35.38
N LEU A 236 -14.23 -0.04 -36.03
CA LEU A 236 -12.99 -0.68 -35.58
C LEU A 236 -11.84 -0.45 -36.57
N THR A 237 -10.60 -0.51 -36.10
CA THR A 237 -9.39 -0.57 -36.92
C THR A 237 -8.64 -1.87 -36.64
N MET A 238 -8.30 -2.64 -37.67
CA MET A 238 -7.33 -3.72 -37.57
C MET A 238 -5.91 -3.14 -37.49
N VAL A 239 -5.27 -3.37 -36.35
CA VAL A 239 -3.88 -3.00 -36.02
C VAL A 239 -3.02 -4.26 -36.09
N HIS A 240 -1.83 -4.18 -36.67
CA HIS A 240 -0.94 -5.32 -36.79
C HIS A 240 -0.07 -5.51 -35.53
N SER A 241 0.29 -6.75 -35.21
CA SER A 241 1.17 -7.11 -34.09
C SER A 241 2.48 -6.30 -34.02
N SER A 242 3.07 -5.94 -35.17
CA SER A 242 4.27 -5.09 -35.24
C SER A 242 4.05 -3.68 -34.70
N SER A 243 2.84 -3.13 -34.84
CA SER A 243 2.49 -1.79 -34.36
C SER A 243 2.35 -1.78 -32.83
N ILE A 244 1.80 -2.87 -32.27
CA ILE A 244 1.75 -3.11 -30.82
C ILE A 244 3.18 -3.27 -30.25
N LEU A 245 4.05 -4.02 -30.94
CA LEU A 245 5.47 -4.13 -30.57
C LEU A 245 6.20 -2.79 -30.65
N ALA A 246 5.88 -1.92 -31.62
CA ALA A 246 6.44 -0.58 -31.70
C ALA A 246 6.03 0.28 -30.49
N MET A 247 4.77 0.22 -30.04
CA MET A 247 4.31 0.92 -28.83
C MET A 247 5.03 0.45 -27.57
N ARG A 248 5.23 -0.87 -27.40
CA ARG A 248 6.04 -1.46 -26.32
C ARG A 248 7.48 -0.96 -26.37
N ASP A 249 8.09 -1.00 -27.55
CA ASP A 249 9.49 -0.62 -27.72
C ASP A 249 9.68 0.90 -27.56
N GLU A 250 8.66 1.72 -27.81
CA GLU A 250 8.64 3.16 -27.47
C GLU A 250 8.52 3.42 -25.97
N GLN A 251 7.66 2.72 -25.23
CA GLN A 251 7.65 2.77 -23.76
C GLN A 251 9.00 2.39 -23.13
N SER A 252 9.78 1.54 -23.80
CA SER A 252 11.02 0.98 -23.24
C SER A 252 12.28 1.82 -23.41
N LYS A 253 12.27 2.87 -24.26
CA LYS A 253 13.48 3.55 -24.75
C LYS A 253 14.00 4.66 -23.82
N PRO A 254 15.26 4.54 -23.36
CA PRO A 254 15.96 3.33 -22.95
C PRO A 254 16.06 3.30 -21.42
N ALA A 255 15.13 2.61 -20.75
CA ALA A 255 15.39 2.18 -19.37
C ALA A 255 16.69 1.35 -19.36
N PRO A 256 17.55 1.46 -18.32
CA PRO A 256 18.84 0.80 -18.35
C PRO A 256 18.67 -0.71 -18.51
N GLN A 257 19.39 -1.30 -19.48
CA GLN A 257 19.61 -2.75 -19.46
C GLN A 257 20.34 -3.06 -18.16
N VAL A 258 19.60 -3.62 -17.20
CA VAL A 258 20.15 -4.03 -15.91
C VAL A 258 21.32 -4.97 -16.17
N GLN A 259 22.54 -4.47 -16.00
CA GLN A 259 23.70 -5.32 -15.86
C GLN A 259 23.39 -6.22 -14.67
N LYS A 260 23.26 -7.53 -14.92
CA LYS A 260 22.93 -8.52 -13.89
C LYS A 260 23.74 -8.19 -12.64
N PRO A 261 23.12 -7.88 -11.49
CA PRO A 261 23.87 -7.57 -10.28
C PRO A 261 24.87 -8.69 -10.05
N HIS A 262 26.16 -8.34 -9.89
CA HIS A 262 27.22 -9.32 -9.69
C HIS A 262 26.73 -10.34 -8.66
N THR A 263 26.65 -11.61 -9.07
CA THR A 263 25.97 -12.67 -8.32
C THR A 263 26.40 -12.60 -6.87
N LYS A 264 25.54 -12.07 -5.98
CA LYS A 264 25.92 -11.83 -4.59
C LYS A 264 26.44 -13.16 -4.05
N LEU A 265 27.71 -13.17 -3.63
CA LEU A 265 28.31 -14.36 -3.03
C LEU A 265 27.34 -14.87 -1.96
N PRO A 266 27.02 -16.18 -1.93
CA PRO A 266 26.01 -16.72 -1.02
C PRO A 266 26.36 -16.22 0.38
N PRO A 267 25.42 -15.57 1.09
CA PRO A 267 25.74 -14.73 2.23
C PRO A 267 26.56 -15.55 3.23
N ILE A 268 27.79 -15.09 3.49
CA ILE A 268 28.68 -15.73 4.47
C ILE A 268 27.83 -15.91 5.73
N PRO A 269 27.66 -17.14 6.25
CA PRO A 269 26.69 -17.41 7.29
C PRO A 269 27.08 -16.64 8.54
N MET A 270 26.47 -15.46 8.70
CA MET A 270 26.64 -14.61 9.87
C MET A 270 26.21 -15.48 11.03
N LYS A 271 27.14 -15.74 11.96
CA LYS A 271 26.82 -16.47 13.19
C LYS A 271 25.60 -15.78 13.79
N LYS A 272 24.43 -16.46 13.80
CA LYS A 272 23.20 -15.88 14.37
C LYS A 272 23.59 -15.33 15.75
N PRO A 273 23.41 -14.01 16.00
CA PRO A 273 23.76 -13.46 17.30
C PRO A 273 23.01 -14.26 18.36
N SER A 274 23.68 -14.58 19.46
CA SER A 274 23.03 -15.24 20.59
C SER A 274 21.80 -14.43 20.97
N SER A 275 20.61 -14.99 20.74
CA SER A 275 19.34 -14.28 20.92
C SER A 275 18.51 -14.97 22.00
N VAL A 276 17.88 -14.18 22.86
CA VAL A 276 16.99 -14.70 23.91
C VAL A 276 15.56 -14.77 23.38
N SER A 277 14.86 -15.86 23.67
CA SER A 277 13.47 -16.07 23.21
C SER A 277 12.51 -15.27 24.08
N LEU A 278 11.61 -14.48 23.48
CA LEU A 278 10.63 -13.66 24.20
C LEU A 278 9.91 -14.42 25.32
N TRP A 279 9.40 -15.63 25.03
CA TRP A 279 8.69 -16.49 26.00
C TRP A 279 9.51 -16.95 27.23
N SER A 280 10.82 -16.66 27.30
CA SER A 280 11.63 -16.92 28.50
C SER A 280 11.70 -15.73 29.48
N LEU A 281 11.04 -14.61 29.15
CA LEU A 281 11.08 -13.36 29.88
C LEU A 281 9.82 -13.16 30.73
N GLY A 282 9.73 -13.89 31.84
CA GLY A 282 8.59 -13.87 32.77
C GLY A 282 8.51 -12.66 33.71
N GLN A 283 9.23 -11.57 33.43
CA GLN A 283 9.10 -10.30 34.15
C GLN A 283 7.95 -9.44 33.58
N PRO A 284 7.33 -8.54 34.37
CA PRO A 284 6.37 -7.56 33.86
C PRO A 284 7.01 -6.61 32.85
N PHE A 285 6.21 -6.12 31.90
CA PHE A 285 6.63 -5.06 30.99
C PHE A 285 6.58 -3.70 31.70
N CYS A 286 7.64 -2.90 31.56
CA CYS A 286 7.71 -1.56 32.12
C CYS A 286 8.46 -0.60 31.20
N ILE A 287 8.19 0.69 31.34
CA ILE A 287 8.84 1.78 30.61
C ILE A 287 9.23 2.90 31.58
N GLU A 288 10.19 3.74 31.18
CA GLU A 288 10.53 4.98 31.85
C GLU A 288 9.97 6.16 31.06
N LEU A 289 9.09 6.95 31.69
CA LEU A 289 8.61 8.23 31.18
C LEU A 289 9.57 9.34 31.63
N ILE A 290 10.39 9.86 30.71
CA ILE A 290 11.47 10.78 31.06
C ILE A 290 10.97 12.23 31.08
N GLN A 291 10.65 12.79 29.92
CA GLN A 291 10.32 14.21 29.74
C GLN A 291 9.43 14.48 28.54
N GLY A 292 8.72 15.61 28.55
CA GLY A 292 8.11 16.22 27.37
C GLY A 292 8.90 17.43 26.90
N SER A 293 8.64 17.93 25.69
CA SER A 293 9.14 19.23 25.24
C SER A 293 8.19 19.90 24.24
N LYS A 294 8.29 21.24 24.12
CA LYS A 294 7.47 22.09 23.23
C LYS A 294 5.97 22.08 23.57
N ILE A 295 5.63 21.82 24.83
CA ILE A 295 4.22 21.69 25.28
C ILE A 295 3.62 23.06 25.57
N ASN A 296 2.54 23.39 24.85
CA ASN A 296 1.76 24.62 25.02
C ASN A 296 0.40 24.28 25.65
N ALA A 297 0.16 24.77 26.87
CA ALA A 297 -1.08 24.59 27.63
C ALA A 297 -1.29 25.78 28.60
N ASP A 298 -2.47 25.86 29.22
CA ASP A 298 -2.77 26.86 30.26
C ASP A 298 -1.98 26.56 31.55
N GLU A 299 -1.20 27.54 32.03
CA GLU A 299 -0.37 27.45 33.25
C GLU A 299 -1.17 27.06 34.52
N GLN A 300 -2.49 27.28 34.52
CA GLN A 300 -3.38 26.91 35.63
C GLN A 300 -3.72 25.40 35.68
N MET A 301 -3.30 24.62 34.69
CA MET A 301 -3.54 23.18 34.59
C MET A 301 -2.31 22.34 35.00
N LYS A 302 -2.51 21.02 35.13
CA LYS A 302 -1.45 20.02 35.31
C LYS A 302 -1.37 19.11 34.09
N LEU A 303 -0.16 18.81 33.64
CA LEU A 303 0.11 17.83 32.60
C LEU A 303 0.10 16.41 33.17
N VAL A 304 -0.58 15.52 32.46
CA VAL A 304 -0.62 14.07 32.72
C VAL A 304 -0.41 13.34 31.40
N VAL A 305 0.47 12.34 31.41
CA VAL A 305 0.60 11.37 30.30
C VAL A 305 -0.13 10.09 30.70
N GLN A 306 -1.06 9.65 29.86
CA GLN A 306 -1.65 8.32 29.94
C GLN A 306 -0.96 7.40 28.92
N ALA A 307 -0.72 6.15 29.31
CA ALA A 307 -0.13 5.12 28.47
C ALA A 307 -0.93 3.82 28.56
N GLY A 308 -1.08 3.11 27.45
CA GLY A 308 -1.80 1.84 27.40
C GLY A 308 -1.22 0.89 26.35
N LEU A 309 -1.34 -0.41 26.60
CA LEU A 309 -0.94 -1.45 25.67
C LEU A 309 -2.15 -2.00 24.93
N PHE A 310 -2.05 -2.10 23.61
CA PHE A 310 -3.13 -2.48 22.72
C PHE A 310 -2.68 -3.54 21.70
N HIS A 311 -3.65 -4.29 21.21
CA HIS A 311 -3.54 -5.14 20.02
C HIS A 311 -4.74 -4.83 19.13
N GLY A 312 -4.53 -3.91 18.18
CA GLY A 312 -5.63 -3.30 17.43
C GLY A 312 -6.53 -2.50 18.37
N ASN A 313 -7.84 -2.80 18.36
CA ASN A 313 -8.81 -2.17 19.25
C ASN A 313 -8.83 -2.75 20.68
N GLU A 314 -8.32 -3.97 20.92
CA GLU A 314 -8.35 -4.56 22.28
C GLU A 314 -7.20 -4.07 23.16
N MET A 315 -7.53 -3.75 24.42
CA MET A 315 -6.56 -3.33 25.44
C MET A 315 -5.97 -4.56 26.15
N LEU A 316 -4.65 -4.72 26.08
CA LEU A 316 -3.94 -5.92 26.58
C LEU A 316 -3.88 -5.97 28.12
N CYS A 317 -3.74 -4.81 28.75
CA CYS A 317 -3.74 -4.64 30.21
C CYS A 317 -4.21 -3.22 30.56
N LYS A 318 -4.56 -2.99 31.83
CA LYS A 318 -5.04 -1.69 32.32
C LYS A 318 -4.08 -0.54 31.99
N THR A 319 -4.61 0.60 31.54
CA THR A 319 -3.82 1.81 31.25
C THR A 319 -3.16 2.38 32.51
N MET A 320 -1.93 2.87 32.34
CA MET A 320 -1.16 3.57 33.37
C MET A 320 -1.20 5.09 33.16
N SER A 321 -1.01 5.86 34.23
CA SER A 321 -0.98 7.33 34.19
C SER A 321 0.21 7.87 34.96
N SER A 322 0.79 8.95 34.45
CA SER A 322 1.85 9.69 35.13
C SER A 322 1.33 10.42 36.38
N LEU A 323 2.26 10.92 37.19
CA LEU A 323 1.99 11.97 38.17
C LEU A 323 1.53 13.27 37.46
N GLU A 324 0.72 14.05 38.17
CA GLU A 324 0.29 15.41 37.78
C GLU A 324 1.48 16.38 37.92
N VAL A 325 2.01 16.90 36.80
CA VAL A 325 3.14 17.84 36.76
C VAL A 325 2.63 19.24 36.36
N SER A 326 3.21 20.33 36.87
CA SER A 326 2.81 21.69 36.47
C SER A 326 3.14 21.95 34.99
N VAL A 327 2.26 22.66 34.29
CA VAL A 327 2.48 23.08 32.89
C VAL A 327 3.76 23.92 32.78
N CYS A 328 4.60 23.53 31.83
CA CYS A 328 5.82 24.22 31.38
C CYS A 328 6.21 23.65 30.01
N SER A 329 7.14 24.30 29.30
CA SER A 329 7.57 23.85 27.95
C SER A 329 8.28 22.49 27.97
N GLU A 330 9.04 22.19 29.04
CA GLU A 330 9.88 20.99 29.20
C GLU A 330 9.57 20.26 30.54
N PRO A 331 8.40 19.60 30.65
CA PRO A 331 8.02 18.90 31.87
C PRO A 331 8.81 17.60 32.06
N MET A 332 9.30 17.39 33.28
CA MET A 332 10.02 16.18 33.68
C MET A 332 9.11 15.27 34.52
N TRP A 333 9.05 13.98 34.17
CA TRP A 333 8.37 12.96 34.99
C TRP A 333 9.35 12.02 35.69
N LYS A 334 10.35 11.50 34.95
CA LYS A 334 11.32 10.50 35.43
C LYS A 334 10.66 9.34 36.22
N GLN A 335 9.57 8.82 35.65
CA GLN A 335 8.67 7.88 36.32
C GLN A 335 8.67 6.53 35.61
N HIS A 336 8.90 5.44 36.35
CA HIS A 336 8.62 4.09 35.85
C HIS A 336 7.10 3.86 35.77
N LEU A 337 6.62 3.38 34.63
CA LEU A 337 5.27 2.89 34.42
C LEU A 337 5.37 1.38 34.16
N GLU A 338 4.95 0.59 35.15
CA GLU A 338 4.87 -0.86 35.10
C GLU A 338 3.46 -1.28 34.66
N PHE A 339 3.36 -2.25 33.75
CA PHE A 339 2.12 -2.72 33.18
C PHE A 339 1.80 -4.14 33.66
N ASP A 340 0.50 -4.43 33.83
CA ASP A 340 -0.03 -5.71 34.31
C ASP A 340 -0.06 -6.76 33.18
N ILE A 341 1.11 -7.03 32.60
CA ILE A 341 1.38 -8.02 31.55
C ILE A 341 2.87 -8.37 31.52
N ASN A 342 3.21 -9.65 31.32
CA ASN A 342 4.60 -10.09 31.23
C ASN A 342 5.18 -9.89 29.83
N ILE A 343 6.50 -9.77 29.74
CA ILE A 343 7.21 -9.59 28.46
C ILE A 343 7.08 -10.84 27.56
N CYS A 344 6.97 -12.03 28.14
CA CYS A 344 6.63 -13.26 27.41
C CYS A 344 5.26 -13.23 26.73
N ASP A 345 4.30 -12.45 27.24
CA ASP A 345 2.89 -12.43 26.80
C ASP A 345 2.55 -11.29 25.84
N LEU A 346 3.52 -10.47 25.45
CA LEU A 346 3.34 -9.42 24.45
C LEU A 346 3.13 -10.04 23.04
N PRO A 347 1.99 -9.80 22.37
CA PRO A 347 1.76 -10.28 21.00
C PRO A 347 2.65 -9.56 19.98
N ARG A 348 2.85 -10.15 18.80
CA ARG A 348 3.75 -9.61 17.74
C ARG A 348 3.44 -8.16 17.37
N MET A 349 2.16 -7.80 17.39
CA MET A 349 1.66 -6.48 17.01
C MET A 349 1.24 -5.64 18.24
N ALA A 350 1.89 -5.86 19.39
CA ALA A 350 1.69 -5.05 20.59
C ALA A 350 2.09 -3.58 20.34
N GLN A 351 1.12 -2.70 20.53
CA GLN A 351 1.23 -1.26 20.34
C GLN A 351 1.14 -0.55 21.69
N LEU A 352 2.11 0.33 21.97
CA LEU A 352 2.12 1.21 23.13
C LEU A 352 1.59 2.58 22.71
N CYS A 353 0.41 2.92 23.21
CA CYS A 353 -0.29 4.16 22.89
C CYS A 353 -0.13 5.16 24.03
N PHE A 354 0.27 6.39 23.71
CA PHE A 354 0.39 7.51 24.63
C PHE A 354 -0.58 8.63 24.26
N ALA A 355 -1.08 9.35 25.26
CA ALA A 355 -1.64 10.67 25.06
C ALA A 355 -1.40 11.59 26.27
N LEU A 356 -1.20 12.87 25.96
CA LEU A 356 -0.87 13.96 26.88
C LEU A 356 -2.11 14.83 27.09
N TYR A 357 -2.45 15.07 28.37
CA TYR A 357 -3.62 15.83 28.79
C TYR A 357 -3.24 16.98 29.72
N ALA A 358 -3.97 18.10 29.61
CA ALA A 358 -4.01 19.13 30.64
C ALA A 358 -5.28 18.97 31.51
N VAL A 359 -5.07 18.81 32.82
CA VAL A 359 -6.10 18.57 33.83
C VAL A 359 -6.23 19.79 34.73
N MET A 360 -7.44 20.31 34.89
CA MET A 360 -7.74 21.38 35.86
C MET A 360 -7.51 20.90 37.29
N GLU A 361 -6.70 21.65 38.05
CA GLU A 361 -6.28 21.29 39.42
C GLU A 361 -7.49 21.12 40.37
N LYS A 362 -7.43 20.10 41.24
CA LYS A 362 -8.53 19.68 42.13
C LYS A 362 -8.68 20.62 43.33
N ALA A 363 -9.16 21.84 43.08
CA ALA A 363 -9.40 22.86 44.10
C ALA A 363 -10.14 22.29 45.33
N LYS A 364 -9.54 22.45 46.53
CA LYS A 364 -10.12 21.99 47.79
C LYS A 364 -11.47 22.71 48.03
N LYS A 365 -12.54 21.94 48.23
CA LYS A 365 -13.95 22.40 48.23
C LYS A 365 -14.21 23.64 49.10
N ALA A 366 -14.23 24.82 48.49
CA ALA A 366 -14.98 25.95 49.00
C ALA A 366 -16.50 25.69 48.81
N ARG A 367 -17.33 26.12 49.77
CA ARG A 367 -18.79 25.92 49.72
C ARG A 367 -19.48 27.06 48.95
N SER A 368 -19.77 26.88 47.66
CA SER A 368 -20.71 27.73 46.91
C SER A 368 -21.44 26.96 45.79
N SER A 369 -22.32 27.63 45.06
CA SER A 369 -23.52 27.04 44.45
C SER A 369 -23.40 26.59 42.99
N LYS A 370 -23.97 25.41 42.72
CA LYS A 370 -24.59 24.94 41.47
C LYS A 370 -24.17 25.63 40.14
N LYS A 371 -23.04 25.19 39.58
CA LYS A 371 -22.98 24.82 38.16
C LYS A 371 -22.05 23.61 38.02
N LYS A 372 -22.58 22.45 37.61
CA LYS A 372 -21.75 21.31 37.21
C LYS A 372 -21.22 21.61 35.80
N SER A 373 -20.09 22.30 35.70
CA SER A 373 -19.24 22.13 34.52
C SER A 373 -18.85 20.65 34.44
N LYS A 374 -19.01 20.04 33.27
CA LYS A 374 -18.42 18.72 32.98
C LYS A 374 -16.91 18.92 33.13
N LYS A 375 -16.22 18.09 33.92
CA LYS A 375 -14.76 18.04 33.85
C LYS A 375 -14.43 17.56 32.44
N VAL A 376 -13.80 18.42 31.65
CA VAL A 376 -13.20 18.07 30.36
C VAL A 376 -11.72 18.20 30.59
N ASP A 377 -11.06 17.07 30.77
CA ASP A 377 -9.61 17.03 30.78
C ASP A 377 -9.15 17.20 29.32
N CYS A 378 -8.24 18.14 29.06
CA CYS A 378 -8.00 18.68 27.73
C CYS A 378 -6.97 17.84 26.97
N PRO A 379 -7.33 17.14 25.88
CA PRO A 379 -6.36 16.38 25.08
C PRO A 379 -5.44 17.34 24.32
N ILE A 380 -4.13 17.20 24.50
CA ILE A 380 -3.12 18.02 23.81
C ILE A 380 -2.59 17.27 22.57
N ALA A 381 -2.01 16.09 22.80
CA ALA A 381 -1.33 15.32 21.75
C ALA A 381 -1.34 13.81 22.06
N TRP A 382 -1.15 12.98 21.05
CA TRP A 382 -1.06 11.52 21.14
C TRP A 382 0.08 10.97 20.28
N ALA A 383 0.61 9.79 20.64
CA ALA A 383 1.64 9.10 19.88
C ALA A 383 1.55 7.58 20.12
N ASN A 384 1.68 6.79 19.07
CA ASN A 384 1.66 5.33 19.15
C ASN A 384 3.02 4.76 18.73
N LEU A 385 3.41 3.63 19.33
CA LEU A 385 4.69 2.97 19.09
C LEU A 385 4.50 1.46 19.07
N MET A 386 4.89 0.79 17.97
CA MET A 386 5.05 -0.66 17.98
C MET A 386 6.19 -1.06 18.92
N LEU A 387 5.95 -1.98 19.86
CA LEU A 387 6.98 -2.47 20.78
C LEU A 387 8.08 -3.27 20.07
N PHE A 388 7.70 -3.95 18.98
CA PHE A 388 8.61 -4.65 18.08
C PHE A 388 8.93 -3.79 16.85
N ASP A 389 10.08 -3.99 16.23
CA ASP A 389 10.43 -3.41 14.93
C ASP A 389 10.00 -4.33 13.75
N TYR A 390 10.31 -3.91 12.52
CA TYR A 390 10.04 -4.65 11.29
C TYR A 390 10.93 -5.91 11.11
N LYS A 391 11.92 -6.11 11.99
CA LYS A 391 12.83 -7.27 12.05
C LYS A 391 12.55 -8.16 13.26
N ASP A 392 11.31 -8.11 13.76
CA ASP A 392 10.79 -8.85 14.92
C ASP A 392 11.48 -8.55 16.25
N GLN A 393 12.36 -7.54 16.34
CA GLN A 393 13.14 -7.27 17.54
C GLN A 393 12.34 -6.42 18.53
N LEU A 394 12.36 -6.81 19.81
CA LEU A 394 11.83 -5.97 20.89
C LEU A 394 12.70 -4.71 21.04
N LYS A 395 12.09 -3.53 20.96
CA LYS A 395 12.80 -2.24 21.06
C LYS A 395 13.30 -2.00 22.49
N THR A 396 14.51 -1.47 22.61
CA THR A 396 15.15 -1.10 23.89
C THR A 396 15.97 0.18 23.70
N GLY A 397 16.16 0.95 24.78
CA GLY A 397 16.86 2.24 24.73
C GLY A 397 15.91 3.45 24.77
N GLU A 398 16.49 4.64 24.62
CA GLU A 398 15.76 5.91 24.62
C GLU A 398 15.09 6.16 23.26
N LEU A 399 13.86 6.66 23.28
CA LEU A 399 13.07 6.97 22.09
C LEU A 399 12.41 8.36 22.28
N CYS A 400 12.59 9.23 21.28
CA CYS A 400 11.87 10.50 21.19
C CYS A 400 10.67 10.32 20.25
N LEU A 401 9.46 10.47 20.78
CA LEU A 401 8.21 10.35 20.04
C LEU A 401 7.71 11.76 19.68
N TYR A 402 7.66 12.08 18.39
CA TYR A 402 7.04 13.31 17.90
C TYR A 402 5.52 13.09 17.83
N MET A 403 4.79 13.77 18.71
CA MET A 403 3.36 13.52 18.92
C MET A 403 2.50 14.23 17.86
N TRP A 404 1.38 13.59 17.52
CA TRP A 404 0.33 14.16 16.71
C TRP A 404 -0.61 15.02 17.58
N PRO A 405 -1.11 16.16 17.11
CA PRO A 405 -2.09 16.94 17.86
C PRO A 405 -3.38 16.14 18.05
N SER A 406 -4.00 16.26 19.22
CA SER A 406 -5.28 15.63 19.50
C SER A 406 -6.43 16.49 18.98
N VAL A 407 -7.40 15.85 18.32
CA VAL A 407 -8.66 16.49 17.91
C VAL A 407 -9.75 16.11 18.91
N PRO A 408 -10.55 17.05 19.44
CA PRO A 408 -11.68 16.72 20.31
C PRO A 408 -12.78 15.98 19.53
N ASP A 409 -12.94 14.68 19.80
CA ASP A 409 -14.03 13.83 19.29
C ASP A 409 -15.16 13.69 20.33
N GLU A 410 -16.39 13.42 19.87
CA GLU A 410 -17.57 13.28 20.73
C GLU A 410 -17.48 12.08 21.70
N LYS A 411 -16.71 11.04 21.33
CA LYS A 411 -16.49 9.84 22.15
C LYS A 411 -15.77 10.15 23.46
N GLY A 412 -14.81 11.08 23.44
CA GLY A 412 -14.04 11.49 24.61
C GLY A 412 -13.03 10.46 25.12
N ASP A 413 -12.58 9.53 24.27
CA ASP A 413 -11.57 8.53 24.62
C ASP A 413 -10.20 9.16 24.94
N LEU A 414 -9.49 8.59 25.92
CA LEU A 414 -8.23 9.12 26.44
C LEU A 414 -6.95 8.56 25.77
N LEU A 415 -7.11 7.70 24.77
CA LEU A 415 -6.02 7.15 23.94
C LEU A 415 -6.56 6.93 22.52
N ASN A 416 -5.71 7.06 21.51
CA ASN A 416 -6.08 6.88 20.09
C ASN A 416 -5.37 5.65 19.48
N PRO A 417 -5.75 4.40 19.81
CA PRO A 417 -5.07 3.21 19.29
C PRO A 417 -5.17 3.10 17.76
N MET A 418 -6.29 3.54 17.16
CA MET A 418 -6.49 3.58 15.69
C MET A 418 -5.57 4.59 14.96
N GLY A 419 -4.86 5.45 15.70
CA GLY A 419 -3.89 6.40 15.15
C GLY A 419 -2.61 5.73 14.65
N THR A 420 -1.94 6.35 13.66
CA THR A 420 -0.71 5.81 13.09
C THR A 420 0.42 5.65 14.12
N VAL A 421 1.25 4.61 13.93
CA VAL A 421 2.45 4.31 14.72
C VAL A 421 3.70 5.04 14.23
N HIS A 422 3.60 5.81 13.15
CA HIS A 422 4.69 6.67 12.69
C HIS A 422 4.70 7.99 13.47
N SER A 423 5.90 8.46 13.82
CA SER A 423 6.11 9.76 14.45
C SER A 423 5.68 10.91 13.53
N ASN A 424 5.19 11.99 14.13
CA ASN A 424 4.82 13.21 13.40
C ASN A 424 6.06 13.80 12.68
N PRO A 425 6.04 13.96 11.34
CA PRO A 425 7.20 14.41 10.57
C PRO A 425 7.54 15.90 10.80
N ASN A 426 6.65 16.69 11.39
CA ASN A 426 6.94 18.07 11.79
C ASN A 426 7.76 18.10 13.09
N THR A 427 9.02 17.69 13.00
CA THR A 427 9.95 17.61 14.15
C THR A 427 10.28 18.97 14.75
N GLU A 428 10.14 20.06 13.98
CA GLU A 428 10.40 21.43 14.41
C GLU A 428 9.36 21.94 15.41
N SER A 429 8.06 21.75 15.16
CA SER A 429 6.99 22.31 16.00
C SER A 429 6.07 21.30 16.70
N ALA A 430 6.21 19.99 16.47
CA ALA A 430 5.45 18.98 17.20
C ALA A 430 5.86 18.89 18.67
N VAL A 431 4.90 18.61 19.55
CA VAL A 431 5.17 18.19 20.93
C VAL A 431 6.01 16.92 20.90
N THR A 432 7.06 16.84 21.72
CA THR A 432 7.89 15.63 21.84
C THR A 432 7.70 14.98 23.19
N LEU A 433 7.73 13.65 23.22
CA LEU A 433 7.74 12.84 24.44
C LEU A 433 8.91 11.87 24.41
N VAL A 434 9.81 11.97 25.39
CA VAL A 434 10.97 11.09 25.53
C VAL A 434 10.66 9.99 26.53
N ILE A 435 10.84 8.75 26.09
CA ILE A 435 10.68 7.54 26.90
C ILE A 435 11.95 6.69 26.81
N TYR A 436 12.12 5.77 27.76
CA TYR A 436 13.15 4.74 27.68
C TYR A 436 12.55 3.36 27.92
N LEU A 437 12.90 2.42 27.03
CA LEU A 437 12.50 1.02 27.07
C LEU A 437 13.65 0.19 27.70
N PRO A 438 13.50 -0.37 28.91
CA PRO A 438 14.56 -1.05 29.63
C PRO A 438 15.18 -2.24 28.87
N LYS A 439 16.49 -2.45 29.06
CA LYS A 439 17.20 -3.59 28.47
C LYS A 439 16.89 -4.88 29.25
N VAL A 440 15.95 -5.66 28.72
CA VAL A 440 15.47 -6.94 29.28
C VAL A 440 16.51 -8.08 29.24
N SER A 441 17.59 -7.92 28.49
CA SER A 441 18.58 -8.95 28.18
C SER A 441 19.89 -8.28 27.72
N PRO A 442 21.08 -8.90 27.95
CA PRO A 442 22.35 -8.44 27.37
C PRO A 442 22.43 -8.66 25.84
N HIS A 443 21.51 -9.45 25.30
CA HIS A 443 21.39 -9.82 23.89
C HIS A 443 20.05 -9.35 23.30
N PRO A 444 19.96 -9.09 21.98
CA PRO A 444 18.68 -8.77 21.34
C PRO A 444 17.66 -9.90 21.53
N VAL A 445 16.41 -9.49 21.72
CA VAL A 445 15.24 -10.36 21.90
C VAL A 445 14.38 -10.22 20.68
N TYR A 446 14.02 -11.35 20.06
CA TYR A 446 13.16 -11.40 18.88
C TYR A 446 11.85 -12.11 19.20
N TYR A 447 10.79 -11.72 18.51
CA TYR A 447 9.53 -12.46 18.53
C TYR A 447 9.77 -13.90 18.01
N PRO A 448 9.17 -14.93 18.62
CA PRO A 448 9.45 -16.31 18.21
C PRO A 448 8.90 -16.65 16.82
N ALA A 449 9.80 -16.96 15.89
CA ALA A 449 9.46 -17.40 14.54
C ALA A 449 8.64 -18.71 14.54
N LEU A 450 7.69 -18.81 13.61
CA LEU A 450 6.72 -19.91 13.46
C LEU A 450 7.37 -21.30 13.29
N GLU A 451 8.64 -21.37 12.87
CA GLU A 451 9.45 -22.60 12.81
C GLU A 451 9.52 -23.36 14.15
N LYS A 452 9.26 -22.70 15.29
CA LYS A 452 9.13 -23.33 16.62
C LYS A 452 7.88 -24.22 16.78
N LYS A 453 7.14 -24.49 15.70
CA LYS A 453 5.98 -25.40 15.61
C LYS A 453 6.11 -26.72 16.37
N LEU A 454 7.33 -27.30 16.43
CA LEU A 454 7.61 -28.54 17.18
C LEU A 454 7.73 -28.35 18.71
N GLN A 455 8.16 -27.17 19.18
CA GLN A 455 8.18 -26.87 20.63
C GLN A 455 6.78 -26.52 21.14
N LEU A 456 5.96 -25.87 20.30
CA LEU A 456 4.58 -25.51 20.63
C LEU A 456 3.70 -26.73 20.96
N GLN A 457 3.96 -27.89 20.34
CA GLN A 457 3.21 -29.12 20.65
C GLN A 457 3.33 -29.55 22.13
N GLY A 458 4.43 -29.23 22.82
CA GLY A 458 4.59 -29.51 24.25
C GLY A 458 3.90 -28.52 25.19
N ILE A 459 3.34 -27.42 24.67
CA ILE A 459 2.57 -26.42 25.43
C ILE A 459 1.06 -26.74 25.37
N LEU A 460 0.61 -27.49 24.35
CA LEU A 460 -0.81 -27.85 24.12
C LEU A 460 -1.45 -28.69 25.23
N ASP A 461 -0.66 -29.29 26.12
CA ASP A 461 -1.13 -30.19 27.19
C ASP A 461 -1.65 -29.48 28.45
N GLN A 462 -1.60 -28.14 28.53
CA GLN A 462 -2.16 -27.37 29.65
C GLN A 462 -3.49 -26.70 29.28
N ARG A 463 -4.55 -26.94 30.09
CA ARG A 463 -5.91 -26.41 29.89
C ARG A 463 -6.31 -25.42 30.99
N GLY A 464 -6.86 -24.27 30.60
CA GLY A 464 -7.52 -23.27 31.46
C GLY A 464 -8.84 -22.76 30.86
N SER A 465 -9.56 -21.85 31.54
CA SER A 465 -10.90 -21.38 31.12
C SER A 465 -11.29 -19.94 31.55
N GLY A 466 -11.70 -19.11 30.58
CA GLY A 466 -12.60 -17.92 30.59
C GLY A 466 -12.40 -17.13 29.26
N GLU A 467 -13.33 -16.66 28.39
CA GLU A 467 -14.78 -16.29 28.32
C GLU A 467 -15.04 -14.72 28.15
N LEU A 468 -15.96 -13.87 27.54
CA LEU A 468 -17.23 -13.43 26.78
C LEU A 468 -18.46 -12.78 27.45
N TYR A 469 -18.92 -13.19 28.62
CA TYR A 469 -18.76 -12.23 29.72
C TYR A 469 -17.28 -12.18 30.16
N GLU A 470 -16.96 -12.77 31.31
CA GLU A 470 -16.10 -13.94 31.27
C GLU A 470 -16.98 -15.21 31.31
N HIS A 471 -17.99 -15.32 30.41
CA HIS A 471 -18.87 -16.51 30.23
C HIS A 471 -19.07 -17.11 28.80
N GLU A 472 -18.63 -16.49 27.68
CA GLU A 472 -18.77 -17.07 26.31
C GLU A 472 -17.49 -17.17 25.41
N LYS A 473 -16.40 -16.38 25.60
CA LYS A 473 -15.17 -16.38 24.73
C LYS A 473 -14.65 -17.83 24.68
N ASP A 474 -14.59 -18.56 25.81
CA ASP A 474 -14.18 -19.96 25.76
C ASP A 474 -15.20 -20.87 25.11
N LEU A 475 -16.51 -20.60 25.11
CA LEU A 475 -17.39 -21.56 24.43
C LEU A 475 -16.98 -21.62 22.95
N VAL A 476 -16.64 -20.47 22.38
CA VAL A 476 -15.98 -20.34 21.06
C VAL A 476 -14.52 -20.85 21.08
N TRP A 477 -13.71 -20.56 22.10
CA TRP A 477 -12.29 -20.99 22.18
C TRP A 477 -12.12 -22.50 22.41
N LYS A 478 -12.81 -23.11 23.38
CA LYS A 478 -12.89 -24.56 23.62
C LYS A 478 -13.33 -25.28 22.34
N MET A 479 -14.34 -24.74 21.66
CA MET A 479 -14.85 -25.26 20.38
C MET A 479 -14.06 -24.76 19.15
N ARG A 480 -12.88 -24.14 19.29
CA ARG A 480 -12.10 -23.55 18.17
C ARG A 480 -11.83 -24.51 17.00
N HIS A 481 -11.70 -25.81 17.28
CA HIS A 481 -11.57 -26.86 16.28
C HIS A 481 -12.91 -27.16 15.57
N GLU A 482 -14.02 -27.18 16.31
CA GLU A 482 -15.36 -27.36 15.74
C GLU A 482 -15.76 -26.14 14.88
N VAL A 483 -15.36 -24.93 15.27
CA VAL A 483 -15.51 -23.70 14.47
C VAL A 483 -14.69 -23.79 13.17
N GLN A 484 -13.44 -24.26 13.24
CA GLN A 484 -12.60 -24.48 12.05
C GLN A 484 -13.22 -25.48 11.06
N GLU A 485 -13.86 -26.54 11.56
CA GLU A 485 -14.44 -27.62 10.76
C GLU A 485 -15.84 -27.30 10.22
N HIS A 486 -16.71 -26.65 11.01
CA HIS A 486 -18.13 -26.47 10.70
C HIS A 486 -18.53 -25.02 10.38
N PHE A 487 -17.78 -24.02 10.86
CA PHE A 487 -18.12 -22.60 10.77
C PHE A 487 -16.92 -21.72 10.36
N PRO A 488 -16.22 -22.03 9.25
CA PRO A 488 -14.95 -21.38 8.90
C PRO A 488 -15.07 -19.87 8.67
N GLU A 489 -16.23 -19.41 8.20
CA GLU A 489 -16.57 -17.99 8.01
C GLU A 489 -16.55 -17.18 9.32
N ALA A 490 -16.67 -17.84 10.48
CA ALA A 490 -16.63 -17.21 11.80
C ALA A 490 -15.20 -16.91 12.32
N LEU A 491 -14.16 -17.04 11.49
CA LEU A 491 -12.77 -16.77 11.87
C LEU A 491 -12.58 -15.39 12.52
N ALA A 492 -13.23 -14.35 11.99
CA ALA A 492 -13.19 -12.99 12.56
C ALA A 492 -13.67 -12.98 14.03
N HIS A 493 -14.74 -13.72 14.34
CA HIS A 493 -15.27 -13.84 15.70
C HIS A 493 -14.33 -14.65 16.61
N LEU A 494 -13.68 -15.70 16.10
CA LEU A 494 -12.68 -16.49 16.85
C LEU A 494 -11.40 -15.66 17.16
N LEU A 495 -10.99 -14.78 16.24
CA LEU A 495 -9.85 -13.87 16.43
C LEU A 495 -10.17 -12.77 17.45
N LEU A 496 -11.37 -12.20 17.42
CA LEU A 496 -11.89 -11.32 18.48
C LEU A 496 -12.15 -12.07 19.81
N VAL A 497 -12.11 -13.41 19.79
CA VAL A 497 -12.22 -14.27 20.98
C VAL A 497 -10.87 -14.64 21.59
N THR A 498 -9.80 -14.60 20.81
CA THR A 498 -8.47 -15.02 21.23
C THR A 498 -7.91 -14.08 22.30
N LYS A 499 -7.31 -14.62 23.36
CA LYS A 499 -6.68 -13.81 24.43
C LYS A 499 -5.27 -13.38 24.01
N TRP A 500 -5.20 -12.27 23.28
CA TRP A 500 -3.95 -11.71 22.73
C TRP A 500 -2.91 -11.30 23.77
N ASN A 501 -3.27 -11.21 25.06
CA ASN A 501 -2.38 -10.99 26.20
C ASN A 501 -1.91 -12.31 26.87
N LYS A 502 -1.95 -13.44 26.14
CA LYS A 502 -1.40 -14.73 26.55
C LYS A 502 -0.72 -15.41 25.38
N HIS A 503 0.58 -15.65 25.48
CA HIS A 503 1.32 -16.22 24.35
C HIS A 503 0.91 -17.67 24.00
N GLU A 504 0.43 -18.44 24.98
CA GLU A 504 -0.07 -19.81 24.78
C GLU A 504 -1.36 -19.84 23.94
N ASP A 505 -2.28 -18.90 24.18
CA ASP A 505 -3.54 -18.81 23.42
C ASP A 505 -3.27 -18.26 22.01
N VAL A 506 -2.42 -17.23 21.87
CA VAL A 506 -1.98 -16.70 20.57
C VAL A 506 -1.31 -17.78 19.71
N ALA A 507 -0.39 -18.57 20.28
CA ALA A 507 0.29 -19.62 19.55
C ALA A 507 -0.66 -20.72 19.05
N GLN A 508 -1.71 -21.04 19.82
CA GLN A 508 -2.76 -21.95 19.39
C GLN A 508 -3.62 -21.36 18.26
N MET A 509 -3.96 -20.07 18.31
CA MET A 509 -4.71 -19.42 17.23
C MET A 509 -3.92 -19.38 15.93
N LEU A 510 -2.63 -19.03 16.00
CA LEU A 510 -1.73 -19.04 14.85
C LEU A 510 -1.53 -20.46 14.28
N TYR A 511 -1.50 -21.49 15.12
CA TYR A 511 -1.47 -22.89 14.67
C TYR A 511 -2.75 -23.27 13.90
N LEU A 512 -3.93 -22.88 14.38
CA LEU A 512 -5.20 -23.10 13.67
C LEU A 512 -5.25 -22.34 12.35
N LEU A 513 -4.83 -21.07 12.34
CA LEU A 513 -4.79 -20.23 11.15
C LEU A 513 -3.91 -20.84 10.04
N CYS A 514 -2.84 -21.54 10.39
CA CYS A 514 -2.00 -22.27 9.44
C CYS A 514 -2.72 -23.39 8.66
N SER A 515 -3.83 -23.92 9.19
CA SER A 515 -4.64 -24.97 8.56
C SER A 515 -6.11 -24.55 8.37
N TRP A 516 -6.42 -23.26 8.48
CA TRP A 516 -7.78 -22.76 8.30
C TRP A 516 -8.18 -22.89 6.82
N PRO A 517 -9.38 -23.39 6.50
CA PRO A 517 -9.87 -23.42 5.12
C PRO A 517 -10.03 -21.99 4.59
N GLU A 518 -9.72 -21.80 3.32
CA GLU A 518 -9.71 -20.47 2.69
C GLU A 518 -11.11 -19.85 2.64
N LEU A 519 -11.21 -18.53 2.84
CA LEU A 519 -12.50 -17.85 3.03
C LEU A 519 -13.05 -17.16 1.76
N PRO A 520 -14.36 -16.89 1.71
CA PRO A 520 -14.93 -15.95 0.75
C PRO A 520 -14.28 -14.56 0.87
N VAL A 521 -14.16 -13.86 -0.26
CA VAL A 521 -13.58 -12.51 -0.38
C VAL A 521 -14.11 -11.54 0.67
N LEU A 522 -15.42 -11.53 0.92
CA LEU A 522 -16.05 -10.57 1.84
C LEU A 522 -15.53 -10.72 3.28
N ASN A 523 -15.44 -11.96 3.77
CA ASN A 523 -14.87 -12.29 5.08
C ASN A 523 -13.36 -12.02 5.12
N ALA A 524 -12.64 -12.24 4.01
CA ALA A 524 -11.22 -11.92 3.92
C ALA A 524 -10.95 -10.40 3.97
N LEU A 525 -11.85 -9.57 3.43
CA LEU A 525 -11.78 -8.10 3.54
C LEU A 525 -12.03 -7.62 4.99
N GLU A 526 -12.91 -8.27 5.74
CA GLU A 526 -13.11 -7.99 7.18
C GLU A 526 -11.81 -8.18 7.99
N LEU A 527 -11.10 -9.28 7.73
CA LEU A 527 -9.83 -9.65 8.36
C LEU A 527 -8.65 -8.69 8.05
N LEU A 528 -8.86 -7.67 7.23
CA LEU A 528 -7.87 -6.63 6.98
C LEU A 528 -8.05 -5.36 7.82
N ASP A 529 -9.17 -5.19 8.52
CA ASP A 529 -9.46 -4.04 9.39
C ASP A 529 -8.44 -3.86 10.54
N PHE A 530 -8.39 -2.66 11.13
CA PHE A 530 -7.58 -2.35 12.31
C PHE A 530 -7.85 -3.28 13.50
N SER A 531 -9.04 -3.88 13.60
CA SER A 531 -9.39 -4.89 14.60
C SER A 531 -8.57 -6.19 14.49
N PHE A 532 -7.89 -6.42 13.35
CA PHE A 532 -7.10 -7.62 13.05
C PHE A 532 -5.65 -7.26 12.64
N PRO A 533 -4.81 -6.78 13.58
CA PRO A 533 -3.48 -6.27 13.25
C PRO A 533 -2.45 -7.37 12.94
N ASP A 534 -2.66 -8.62 13.38
CA ASP A 534 -1.65 -9.68 13.29
C ASP A 534 -1.23 -9.99 11.85
N CYS A 535 0.09 -10.08 11.65
CA CYS A 535 0.69 -10.29 10.33
C CYS A 535 0.29 -11.62 9.65
N HIS A 536 0.01 -12.68 10.41
CA HIS A 536 -0.43 -13.96 9.85
C HIS A 536 -1.90 -13.90 9.41
N VAL A 537 -2.74 -13.17 10.17
CA VAL A 537 -4.14 -12.89 9.77
C VAL A 537 -4.16 -12.06 8.50
N GLY A 538 -3.29 -11.05 8.40
CA GLY A 538 -3.06 -10.30 7.17
C GLY A 538 -2.65 -11.21 5.99
N SER A 539 -1.63 -12.05 6.13
CA SER A 539 -1.19 -12.98 5.06
C SER A 539 -2.28 -13.98 4.66
N PHE A 540 -3.06 -14.49 5.62
CA PHE A 540 -4.21 -15.37 5.34
C PHE A 540 -5.32 -14.65 4.56
N ALA A 541 -5.63 -13.40 4.92
CA ALA A 541 -6.58 -12.57 4.18
C ALA A 541 -6.08 -12.33 2.74
N ILE A 542 -4.83 -11.91 2.55
CA ILE A 542 -4.24 -11.70 1.22
C ILE A 542 -4.28 -12.97 0.36
N ARG A 543 -3.97 -14.14 0.93
CA ARG A 543 -4.10 -15.42 0.22
C ARG A 543 -5.51 -15.67 -0.32
N SER A 544 -6.54 -15.29 0.43
CA SER A 544 -7.94 -15.40 0.00
C SER A 544 -8.29 -14.35 -1.07
N LEU A 545 -7.67 -13.17 -1.02
CA LEU A 545 -7.85 -12.11 -2.03
C LEU A 545 -7.06 -12.35 -3.33
N GLN A 546 -6.05 -13.23 -3.34
CA GLN A 546 -5.32 -13.60 -4.57
C GLN A 546 -6.23 -14.20 -5.66
N LYS A 547 -7.42 -14.71 -5.31
CA LYS A 547 -8.44 -15.20 -6.25
C LYS A 547 -9.25 -14.11 -6.96
N LEU A 548 -9.21 -12.85 -6.50
CA LEU A 548 -9.95 -11.75 -7.11
C LEU A 548 -9.56 -11.57 -8.57
N THR A 549 -10.55 -11.45 -9.47
CA THR A 549 -10.32 -10.88 -10.79
C THR A 549 -9.96 -9.39 -10.70
N ASP A 550 -9.35 -8.81 -11.73
CA ASP A 550 -9.00 -7.38 -11.72
C ASP A 550 -10.25 -6.48 -11.67
N ASP A 551 -11.35 -6.88 -12.31
CA ASP A 551 -12.67 -6.21 -12.21
C ASP A 551 -13.19 -6.15 -10.76
N GLU A 552 -13.05 -7.22 -9.99
CA GLU A 552 -13.48 -7.28 -8.59
C GLU A 552 -12.50 -6.54 -7.66
N LEU A 553 -11.19 -6.64 -7.92
CA LEU A 553 -10.15 -5.92 -7.20
C LEU A 553 -10.32 -4.40 -7.37
N PHE A 554 -10.60 -3.93 -8.58
CA PHE A 554 -10.84 -2.51 -8.86
C PHE A 554 -12.04 -1.95 -8.07
N GLN A 555 -13.08 -2.75 -7.85
CA GLN A 555 -14.25 -2.36 -7.05
C GLN A 555 -13.94 -2.18 -5.55
N CYS A 556 -12.91 -2.83 -5.00
CA CYS A 556 -12.50 -2.71 -3.59
C CYS A 556 -11.14 -2.01 -3.38
N LEU A 557 -10.47 -1.58 -4.46
CA LEU A 557 -9.14 -0.98 -4.45
C LEU A 557 -9.03 0.23 -3.52
N LEU A 558 -10.05 1.10 -3.50
CA LEU A 558 -10.07 2.27 -2.62
C LEU A 558 -9.99 1.88 -1.14
N GLN A 559 -10.73 0.84 -0.74
CA GLN A 559 -10.80 0.32 0.62
C GLN A 559 -9.48 -0.37 0.99
N LEU A 560 -8.91 -1.18 0.10
CA LEU A 560 -7.58 -1.80 0.29
C LEU A 560 -6.48 -0.74 0.46
N VAL A 561 -6.53 0.36 -0.30
CA VAL A 561 -5.60 1.49 -0.16
C VAL A 561 -5.84 2.27 1.14
N GLN A 562 -7.06 2.34 1.68
CA GLN A 562 -7.27 2.92 3.02
C GLN A 562 -6.72 2.01 4.12
N VAL A 563 -6.90 0.69 3.99
CA VAL A 563 -6.44 -0.33 4.94
C VAL A 563 -4.91 -0.31 5.14
N LEU A 564 -4.12 0.11 4.13
CA LEU A 564 -2.67 0.29 4.29
C LEU A 564 -2.31 1.21 5.47
N LYS A 565 -3.17 2.18 5.82
CA LYS A 565 -2.96 3.10 6.96
C LYS A 565 -2.98 2.41 8.33
N TYR A 566 -3.52 1.20 8.41
CA TYR A 566 -3.56 0.36 9.62
C TYR A 566 -2.39 -0.61 9.72
N LYS A 567 -1.53 -0.71 8.70
CA LYS A 567 -0.39 -1.65 8.70
C LYS A 567 0.80 -1.00 9.41
N SER A 568 1.37 -1.76 10.34
CA SER A 568 2.36 -1.24 11.31
C SER A 568 3.77 -1.04 10.75
N TYR A 569 4.04 -1.60 9.57
CA TYR A 569 5.34 -1.60 8.87
C TYR A 569 5.10 -1.40 7.37
N LEU A 570 6.08 -0.82 6.68
CA LEU A 570 5.99 -0.48 5.24
C LEU A 570 5.95 -1.74 4.35
N ASP A 571 6.84 -2.69 4.63
CA ASP A 571 6.91 -3.98 3.94
C ASP A 571 5.87 -4.94 4.53
N CYS A 572 4.71 -5.02 3.90
CA CYS A 572 3.66 -5.97 4.29
C CYS A 572 3.02 -6.66 3.08
N GLU A 573 2.37 -7.80 3.33
CA GLU A 573 1.71 -8.65 2.32
C GLU A 573 0.72 -7.87 1.45
N LEU A 574 0.00 -6.90 2.03
CA LEU A 574 -0.96 -6.06 1.29
C LEU A 574 -0.24 -5.07 0.37
N THR A 575 0.88 -4.47 0.81
CA THR A 575 1.70 -3.60 -0.03
C THR A 575 2.25 -4.38 -1.24
N GLN A 576 2.76 -5.58 -0.99
CA GLN A 576 3.30 -6.46 -2.03
C GLN A 576 2.19 -6.91 -3.01
N PHE A 577 1.03 -7.34 -2.51
CA PHE A 577 -0.13 -7.73 -3.34
C PHE A 577 -0.64 -6.59 -4.23
N LEU A 578 -0.78 -5.37 -3.68
CA LEU A 578 -1.25 -4.22 -4.46
C LEU A 578 -0.22 -3.77 -5.52
N LEU A 579 1.09 -3.88 -5.23
CA LEU A 579 2.14 -3.59 -6.20
C LEU A 579 2.23 -4.67 -7.29
N ASP A 580 2.14 -5.94 -6.94
CA ASP A 580 2.10 -7.08 -7.87
C ASP A 580 0.96 -6.91 -8.89
N ARG A 581 -0.25 -6.63 -8.41
CA ARG A 581 -1.43 -6.40 -9.28
C ARG A 581 -1.30 -5.14 -10.14
N ALA A 582 -0.81 -4.02 -9.58
CA ALA A 582 -0.61 -2.77 -10.31
C ALA A 582 0.62 -2.76 -11.25
N LEU A 583 1.44 -3.83 -11.25
CA LEU A 583 2.50 -4.06 -12.23
C LEU A 583 2.09 -5.08 -13.33
N ALA A 584 0.92 -5.72 -13.16
CA ALA A 584 0.36 -6.74 -14.05
C ALA A 584 -0.90 -6.26 -14.82
N ASN A 585 -1.55 -5.18 -14.37
CA ASN A 585 -2.74 -4.53 -14.96
C ASN A 585 -2.58 -3.00 -14.85
#